data_AF-A0A2J0M3X0-F1
#
_entry.id   AF-A0A2J0M3X0-F1
#
_cell.length_a   1.000
_cell.length_b   1.000
_cell.length_c   1.000
_cell.angle_alpha   90.00
_cell.angle_beta   90.00
_cell.angle_gamma   90.00
#
_symmetry.space_group_name_H-M   'P 1'
#
loop_
_entity.id
_entity.type
_entity.pdbx_description
1 polymer ?
#
loop_
_entity_poly.entity_id
_entity_poly.type
_entity_poly.pdbx_seq_one_letter_code
_entity_poly.pdbx_strand_id
1 'polypeptide(L)'
;VDINTHIISRQNLPVPDDFQSTFVILGQNKIIPMKFALNIAPIVGLRNKIVHKYGQIDKKKFVDDLKKGSQSFQRYLKEIEKYLKIPRLNHETTNN
;
A
#
# COMPACT_ATOMS: atom_id res chain seq x y z
N VAL A 1 2.06 -3.18 -3.58
CA VAL A 1 3.03 -3.96 -2.77
C VAL A 1 4.41 -3.76 -3.33
N ASP A 2 4.59 -3.89 -4.64
CA ASP A 2 5.92 -3.82 -5.29
C ASP A 2 6.65 -2.51 -4.95
N ILE A 3 5.91 -1.40 -4.83
CA ILE A 3 6.44 -0.12 -4.32
C ILE A 3 7.05 -0.28 -2.92
N ASN A 4 6.34 -0.92 -1.99
CA ASN A 4 6.81 -1.13 -0.62
C ASN A 4 8.07 -1.99 -0.61
N THR A 5 8.05 -3.10 -1.35
CA THR A 5 9.20 -4.02 -1.44
C THR A 5 10.40 -3.34 -2.08
N HIS A 6 10.18 -2.52 -3.11
CA HIS A 6 11.23 -1.72 -3.74
C HIS A 6 11.83 -0.71 -2.76
N ILE A 7 11.01 0.00 -1.98
CA ILE A 7 11.47 0.93 -0.94
C ILE A 7 12.25 0.21 0.15
N ILE A 8 11.75 -0.93 0.65
CA ILE A 8 12.41 -1.77 1.66
C ILE A 8 13.78 -2.23 1.17
N SER A 9 13.84 -2.76 -0.06
CA SER A 9 15.09 -3.20 -0.69
C SER A 9 16.08 -2.04 -0.88
N ARG A 10 15.62 -0.87 -1.33
CA ARG A 10 16.44 0.34 -1.48
C ARG A 10 16.99 0.87 -0.17
N GLN A 11 16.26 0.67 0.93
CA GLN A 11 16.60 1.18 2.27
C GLN A 11 17.33 0.13 3.12
N ASN A 12 17.66 -1.05 2.56
CA ASN A 12 18.27 -2.17 3.28
C ASN A 12 17.47 -2.60 4.53
N LEU A 13 16.15 -2.51 4.44
CA LEU A 13 15.23 -2.83 5.54
C LEU A 13 14.97 -4.35 5.64
N PRO A 14 14.45 -4.83 6.78
CA PRO A 14 14.15 -6.25 6.97
C PRO A 14 13.26 -6.78 5.85
N VAL A 15 13.57 -7.99 5.38
CA VAL A 15 12.74 -8.66 4.37
C VAL A 15 11.37 -8.94 4.98
N PRO A 16 10.28 -8.46 4.37
CA PRO A 16 8.94 -8.71 4.88
C PRO A 16 8.56 -10.18 4.66
N ASP A 17 8.12 -10.86 5.72
CA ASP A 17 7.59 -12.22 5.64
C ASP A 17 6.25 -12.28 4.88
N ASP A 18 5.48 -11.19 4.97
CA ASP A 18 4.15 -11.08 4.41
C ASP A 18 3.89 -9.69 3.83
N PHE A 19 2.92 -9.62 2.93
CA PHE A 19 2.42 -8.37 2.37
C PHE A 19 1.96 -7.37 3.44
N GLN A 20 1.40 -7.85 4.55
CA GLN A 20 1.02 -7.01 5.69
C GLN A 20 2.25 -6.39 6.35
N SER A 21 3.29 -7.19 6.56
CA SER A 21 4.57 -6.78 7.15
C SER A 21 5.24 -5.69 6.34
N THR A 22 5.08 -5.67 5.01
CA THR A 22 5.62 -4.57 4.18
C THR A 22 5.14 -3.20 4.65
N PHE A 23 3.86 -3.04 5.01
CA PHE A 23 3.31 -1.75 5.46
C PHE A 23 3.75 -1.41 6.88
N VAL A 24 3.83 -2.42 7.76
CA VAL A 24 4.32 -2.24 9.14
C VAL A 24 5.76 -1.74 9.13
N ILE A 25 6.62 -2.31 8.28
CA ILE A 25 8.01 -1.89 8.11
C ILE A 25 8.09 -0.44 7.62
N LEU A 26 7.27 -0.04 6.64
CA LEU A 26 7.21 1.36 6.22
C LEU A 26 6.79 2.30 7.38
N GLY A 27 5.84 1.86 8.22
CA GLY A 27 5.39 2.61 9.40
C GLY A 27 6.48 2.75 10.47
N GLN A 28 7.20 1.67 10.76
CA GLN A 28 8.33 1.66 11.70
C GLN A 28 9.46 2.61 11.26
N ASN A 29 9.70 2.68 9.95
CA ASN A 29 10.71 3.56 9.35
C ASN A 29 10.21 4.99 9.10
N LYS A 30 9.04 5.35 9.64
CA LYS A 30 8.44 6.70 9.52
C LYS A 30 8.21 7.16 8.06
N ILE A 31 8.15 6.22 7.12
CA ILE A 31 7.87 6.47 5.70
C ILE A 31 6.40 6.84 5.53
N ILE A 32 5.54 6.15 6.27
CA ILE A 32 4.12 6.44 6.43
C ILE A 32 3.77 6.50 7.92
N PRO A 33 2.69 7.19 8.33
CA PRO A 33 2.26 7.19 9.71
C PRO A 33 1.97 5.76 10.21
N MET A 34 2.52 5.36 11.36
CA MET A 34 2.33 4.01 11.92
C MET A 34 0.85 3.65 12.11
N LYS A 35 0.03 4.60 12.58
CA LYS A 35 -1.43 4.42 12.68
C LYS A 35 -2.08 4.08 11.33
N PHE A 36 -1.56 4.64 10.25
CA PHE A 36 -2.05 4.39 8.91
C PHE A 36 -1.56 3.05 8.36
N ALA A 37 -0.27 2.71 8.59
CA ALA A 37 0.30 1.41 8.26
C ALA A 37 -0.51 0.25 8.87
N LEU A 38 -0.88 0.36 10.14
CA LEU A 38 -1.68 -0.65 10.85
C LEU A 38 -3.11 -0.78 10.30
N ASN A 39 -3.69 0.31 9.80
CA ASN A 39 -5.03 0.27 9.20
C ASN A 39 -5.04 -0.37 7.80
N ILE A 40 -4.01 -0.15 6.99
CA ILE A 40 -3.97 -0.63 5.60
C ILE A 40 -3.37 -2.04 5.47
N ALA A 41 -2.47 -2.45 6.39
CA ALA A 41 -1.89 -3.79 6.42
C ALA A 41 -2.94 -4.93 6.33
N PRO A 42 -4.01 -4.97 7.14
CA PRO A 42 -5.02 -6.03 7.05
C PRO A 42 -5.78 -6.03 5.72
N ILE A 43 -6.06 -4.86 5.14
CA ILE A 43 -6.76 -4.72 3.86
C ILE A 43 -5.96 -5.36 2.72
N VAL A 44 -4.64 -5.15 2.70
CA VAL A 44 -3.78 -5.69 1.64
C VAL A 44 -3.48 -7.18 1.85
N GLY A 45 -3.34 -7.64 3.09
CA GLY A 45 -3.24 -9.07 3.37
C GLY A 45 -4.52 -9.85 3.10
N LEU A 46 -5.69 -9.19 3.18
CA LEU A 46 -6.96 -9.77 2.76
C LEU A 46 -6.87 -10.17 1.28
N ARG A 47 -6.42 -9.27 0.39
CA ARG A 47 -6.30 -9.53 -1.06
C ARG A 47 -5.52 -10.82 -1.37
N ASN A 48 -4.43 -11.09 -0.64
CA ASN A 48 -3.63 -12.30 -0.86
C ASN A 48 -4.24 -13.56 -0.23
N LYS A 49 -4.85 -13.45 0.95
CA LYS A 49 -5.66 -14.56 1.50
C LYS A 49 -6.86 -14.88 0.63
N ILE A 50 -7.41 -13.89 -0.08
CA ILE A 50 -8.55 -14.01 -0.99
C ILE A 50 -8.18 -14.81 -2.25
N VAL A 51 -7.02 -14.57 -2.87
CA VAL A 51 -6.50 -15.39 -3.99
C VAL A 51 -6.48 -16.88 -3.62
N HIS A 52 -6.08 -17.20 -2.39
CA HIS A 52 -6.06 -18.58 -1.88
C HIS A 52 -7.41 -19.09 -1.35
N LYS A 53 -8.40 -18.22 -1.04
CA LYS A 53 -9.69 -18.59 -0.41
C LYS A 53 -10.93 -18.27 -1.26
N TYR A 54 -10.79 -17.91 -2.54
CA TYR A 54 -11.90 -17.55 -3.45
C TYR A 54 -13.03 -18.60 -3.52
N GLY A 55 -12.78 -19.84 -3.12
CA GLY A 55 -13.79 -20.90 -3.09
C GLY A 55 -14.85 -20.77 -1.98
N GLN A 56 -14.65 -19.96 -0.93
CA GLN A 56 -15.56 -19.95 0.25
C GLN A 56 -16.06 -18.57 0.71
N ILE A 57 -15.64 -17.45 0.09
CA ILE A 57 -15.95 -16.10 0.60
C ILE A 57 -17.10 -15.43 -0.18
N ASP A 58 -18.01 -14.81 0.56
CA ASP A 58 -19.16 -14.06 0.06
C ASP A 58 -18.74 -12.75 -0.65
N LYS A 59 -18.96 -12.71 -1.97
CA LYS A 59 -18.48 -11.66 -2.88
C LYS A 59 -19.05 -10.27 -2.57
N LYS A 60 -20.24 -10.16 -1.98
CA LYS A 60 -20.90 -8.85 -1.72
C LYS A 60 -20.21 -8.08 -0.59
N LYS A 61 -20.01 -8.73 0.56
CA LYS A 61 -19.30 -8.14 1.70
C LYS A 61 -17.87 -7.73 1.33
N PHE A 62 -17.25 -8.49 0.43
CA PHE A 62 -15.93 -8.22 -0.11
C PHE A 62 -15.84 -6.94 -0.96
N VAL A 63 -16.79 -6.71 -1.88
CA VAL A 63 -16.80 -5.50 -2.71
C VAL A 63 -16.98 -4.25 -1.85
N ASP A 64 -17.78 -4.34 -0.78
CA ASP A 64 -17.96 -3.22 0.17
C ASP A 64 -16.70 -2.95 1.01
N ASP A 65 -16.00 -3.99 1.47
CA ASP A 65 -14.73 -3.83 2.19
C ASP A 65 -13.62 -3.29 1.28
N LEU A 66 -13.58 -3.71 0.01
CA LEU A 66 -12.68 -3.13 -1.00
C LEU A 66 -13.02 -1.67 -1.31
N LYS A 67 -14.31 -1.32 -1.44
CA LYS A 67 -14.75 0.06 -1.64
C LYS A 67 -14.32 0.95 -0.47
N LYS A 68 -14.43 0.48 0.77
CA LYS A 68 -13.88 1.17 1.95
C LYS A 68 -12.36 1.28 1.91
N GLY A 69 -11.68 0.27 1.36
CA GLY A 69 -10.24 0.27 1.15
C GLY A 69 -9.75 1.29 0.11
N SER A 70 -10.55 1.65 -0.90
CA SER A 70 -10.13 2.52 -2.01
C SER A 70 -9.68 3.93 -1.53
N GLN A 71 -10.39 4.51 -0.56
CA GLN A 71 -9.98 5.77 0.07
C GLN A 71 -8.67 5.63 0.83
N SER A 72 -8.44 4.48 1.46
CA SER A 72 -7.17 4.20 2.12
C SER A 72 -6.04 4.11 1.10
N PHE A 73 -6.25 3.52 -0.07
CA PHE A 73 -5.24 3.49 -1.14
C PHE A 73 -4.89 4.89 -1.66
N GLN A 74 -5.88 5.78 -1.84
CA GLN A 74 -5.61 7.16 -2.23
C GLN A 74 -4.78 7.91 -1.17
N ARG A 75 -5.08 7.69 0.11
CA ARG A 75 -4.30 8.27 1.20
C ARG A 75 -2.88 7.71 1.23
N TYR A 76 -2.72 6.40 1.02
CA TYR A 76 -1.42 5.76 0.92
C TYR A 76 -0.55 6.37 -0.18
N LEU A 77 -1.11 6.54 -1.38
CA LEU A 77 -0.41 7.15 -2.50
C LEU A 77 0.07 8.57 -2.16
N LYS A 78 -0.78 9.39 -1.52
CA LYS A 78 -0.38 10.73 -1.06
C LYS A 78 0.79 10.71 -0.06
N GLU A 79 0.79 9.78 0.89
CA GLU A 79 1.89 9.66 1.86
C GLU A 79 3.19 9.22 1.18
N ILE A 80 3.12 8.30 0.22
CA ILE A 80 4.28 7.85 -0.56
C ILE A 80 4.81 8.95 -1.49
N GLU A 81 3.93 9.67 -2.19
CA GLU A 81 4.32 10.83 -3.02
C GLU A 81 5.03 11.89 -2.18
N LYS A 82 4.49 12.19 -1.00
CA LYS A 82 5.10 13.11 -0.04
C LYS A 82 6.46 12.62 0.44
N TYR A 83 6.60 11.31 0.70
CA TYR A 83 7.85 10.71 1.12
C TYR A 83 8.92 10.75 0.02
N LEU A 84 8.56 10.38 -1.21
CA LEU A 84 9.46 10.37 -2.35
C LEU A 84 9.80 11.79 -2.86
N LYS A 85 9.18 12.84 -2.28
CA LYS A 85 9.31 14.23 -2.71
C LYS A 85 9.13 14.39 -4.23
N ILE A 86 8.29 13.56 -4.84
CA ILE A 86 8.01 13.66 -6.28
C ILE A 86 7.25 14.98 -6.44
N PRO A 87 7.82 16.02 -7.10
CA PRO A 87 7.00 17.10 -7.60
C PRO A 87 6.02 16.41 -8.56
N ARG A 88 4.72 16.69 -8.48
CA ARG A 88 3.80 16.23 -9.52
C ARG A 88 4.45 16.58 -10.86
N LEU A 89 4.78 15.57 -11.65
CA LEU A 89 5.25 15.81 -13.01
C LEU A 89 4.10 16.53 -13.69
N ASN A 90 4.23 17.84 -13.82
CA ASN A 90 3.42 18.61 -14.73
C ASN A 90 3.68 17.96 -16.08
N HIS A 91 2.69 17.27 -16.64
CA HIS A 91 2.65 17.04 -18.07
C HIS A 91 2.43 18.40 -18.74
N GLU A 92 3.44 19.27 -18.70
CA GLU A 92 3.58 20.35 -19.65
C GLU A 92 4.30 19.75 -20.84
N THR A 93 3.50 19.50 -21.87
CA THR A 93 3.90 19.35 -23.25
C THR A 93 5.08 20.27 -23.58
N THR A 94 6.29 19.73 -23.67
CA THR A 94 7.35 20.34 -24.48
C THR A 94 6.96 20.15 -25.93
N ASN A 95 6.19 21.11 -26.45
CA ASN A 95 6.22 21.45 -27.86
C ASN A 95 7.49 22.30 -28.05
N ASN A 96 8.51 21.72 -28.67
CA ASN A 96 9.54 22.46 -29.39
C ASN A 96 10.02 21.62 -30.57
#